data_AF-A0A090MTG3-F1
#
_entry.id   AF-A0A090MTG3-F1
#
_cell.length_a   1.000
_cell.length_b   1.000
_cell.length_c   1.000
_cell.angle_alpha   90.00
_cell.angle_beta   90.00
_cell.angle_gamma   90.00
#
_symmetry.space_group_name_H-M   'P 1'
#
loop_
_entity.id
_entity.type
_entity.pdbx_description
1 polymer ?
#
loop_
_entity_poly.entity_id
_entity_poly.type
_entity_poly.pdbx_seq_one_letter_code
_entity_poly.pdbx_strand_id
1 'polypeptide(L)'
;MNITWTGGTHNFDLRAPRIRWLLAEAQHPFPGQFGSTPAAAMKRFDESVFSPDDVERVLRLGLIGGGMPSAEADDLIAEHVHGHALGPSANTAFAVLSTYFFDDEEAA
;
A
#
# COMPACT_ATOMS: atom_id res chain seq x y z
N MET A 1 -7.18 8.93 -0.79
CA MET A 1 -8.37 8.18 -0.34
C MET A 1 -8.31 8.04 1.18
N ASN A 2 -9.41 8.37 1.86
CA ASN A 2 -9.49 8.22 3.33
C ASN A 2 -10.02 6.82 3.68
N ILE A 3 -9.24 6.04 4.44
CA ILE A 3 -9.64 4.73 4.93
C ILE A 3 -9.54 4.72 6.46
N THR A 4 -10.57 4.18 7.12
CA THR A 4 -10.48 3.85 8.54
C THR A 4 -9.65 2.59 8.69
N TRP A 5 -8.42 2.76 9.17
CA TRP A 5 -7.46 1.69 9.40
C TRP A 5 -6.80 1.97 10.75
N THR A 6 -6.64 0.92 11.58
CA THR A 6 -6.02 0.89 12.92
C THR A 6 -5.67 2.25 13.55
N GLY A 7 -6.38 2.59 14.63
CA GLY A 7 -6.12 3.81 15.40
C GLY A 7 -6.71 5.10 14.80
N GLY A 8 -7.25 5.07 13.57
CA GLY A 8 -7.92 6.27 13.03
C GLY A 8 -8.38 6.17 11.58
N THR A 9 -8.68 7.34 11.01
CA THR A 9 -8.90 7.52 9.58
C THR A 9 -7.66 8.15 8.97
N HIS A 10 -7.07 7.47 8.00
CA HIS A 10 -5.82 7.89 7.36
C HIS A 10 -6.06 8.17 5.88
N ASN A 11 -5.36 9.19 5.35
CA ASN A 11 -5.34 9.44 3.91
C ASN A 11 -4.22 8.63 3.26
N PHE A 12 -4.56 7.84 2.26
CA PHE A 12 -3.63 7.08 1.43
C PHE A 12 -3.68 7.59 -0.01
N ASP A 13 -2.51 7.82 -0.62
CA ASP A 13 -2.45 8.26 -2.03
C ASP A 13 -1.20 7.73 -2.73
N LEU A 14 -1.33 6.64 -3.49
CA LEU A 14 -0.24 6.13 -4.33
C LEU A 14 -0.07 6.90 -5.65
N ARG A 15 -1.01 7.79 -5.99
CA ARG A 15 -0.99 8.63 -7.20
C ARG A 15 -0.31 9.96 -6.98
N ALA A 16 -0.02 10.33 -5.73
CA ALA A 16 0.75 11.51 -5.39
C ALA A 16 2.01 11.61 -6.27
N PRO A 17 2.31 12.77 -6.89
CA PRO A 17 3.40 12.90 -7.85
C PRO A 17 4.75 12.37 -7.34
N ARG A 18 5.05 12.58 -6.05
CA ARG A 18 6.26 12.06 -5.40
C ARG A 18 6.31 10.53 -5.36
N ILE A 19 5.17 9.87 -5.09
CA ILE A 19 5.11 8.41 -5.00
C ILE A 19 5.17 7.80 -6.39
N ARG A 20 4.47 8.39 -7.36
CA ARG A 20 4.57 7.96 -8.76
C ARG A 20 6.00 8.04 -9.29
N TRP A 21 6.70 9.14 -9.00
CA TRP A 21 8.10 9.27 -9.37
C TRP A 21 8.98 8.23 -8.66
N LEU A 22 8.79 8.03 -7.35
CA LEU A 22 9.52 7.00 -6.59
C LEU A 22 9.30 5.59 -7.14
N LEU A 23 8.05 5.23 -7.48
CA LEU A 23 7.72 3.92 -8.05
C LEU A 23 8.29 3.72 -9.45
N ALA A 24 8.38 4.80 -10.25
CA ALA A 24 8.96 4.76 -11.59
C ALA A 24 10.49 4.65 -11.57
N GLU A 25 11.15 5.32 -10.62
CA GLU A 25 12.61 5.32 -10.47
C GLU A 25 13.11 4.07 -9.73
N ALA A 26 12.30 3.50 -8.85
CA ALA A 26 12.66 2.29 -8.11
C ALA A 26 12.83 1.10 -9.07
N GLN A 27 13.99 0.45 -9.00
CA GLN A 27 14.24 -0.77 -9.79
C GLN A 27 13.29 -1.91 -9.40
N HIS A 28 12.98 -2.02 -8.10
CA HIS A 28 12.11 -3.05 -7.54
C HIS A 28 11.19 -2.46 -6.45
N PRO A 29 10.11 -1.73 -6.80
CA PRO A 29 9.24 -1.09 -5.81
C PRO A 29 8.47 -2.09 -4.94
N PHE A 30 8.12 -3.26 -5.48
CA PHE A 30 7.39 -4.32 -4.76
C PHE A 30 7.97 -5.71 -5.06
N PRO A 31 9.16 -6.06 -4.56
CA PRO A 31 9.80 -7.34 -4.86
C PRO A 31 8.96 -8.53 -4.38
N GLY A 32 8.79 -9.55 -5.23
CA GLY A 32 8.05 -10.76 -4.86
C GLY A 32 7.75 -11.69 -6.04
N GLN A 33 6.88 -12.68 -5.82
CA GLN A 33 6.39 -13.58 -6.87
C GLN A 33 5.71 -12.79 -8.00
N PHE A 34 5.80 -13.26 -9.24
CA PHE A 34 5.30 -12.54 -10.43
C PHE A 34 6.02 -11.23 -10.78
N GLY A 35 7.12 -10.89 -10.09
CA GLY A 35 7.97 -9.73 -10.38
C GLY A 35 7.86 -8.61 -9.35
N SER A 36 8.47 -7.47 -9.68
CA SER A 36 8.65 -6.36 -8.73
C SER A 36 7.77 -5.13 -8.97
N THR A 37 6.85 -5.20 -9.95
CA THR A 37 6.04 -4.06 -10.37
C THR A 37 4.78 -3.90 -9.50
N PRO A 38 4.11 -2.73 -9.51
CA PRO A 38 2.80 -2.58 -8.87
C PRO A 38 1.79 -3.63 -9.36
N ALA A 39 1.85 -4.03 -10.63
CA ALA A 39 0.93 -5.03 -11.20
C ALA A 39 1.22 -6.44 -10.66
N ALA A 40 2.50 -6.77 -10.45
CA ALA A 40 2.90 -8.01 -9.79
C ALA A 40 2.41 -8.06 -8.35
N ALA A 41 2.54 -6.94 -7.61
CA ALA A 41 1.98 -6.81 -6.27
C ALA A 41 0.46 -6.98 -6.27
N MET A 42 -0.25 -6.33 -7.19
CA MET A 42 -1.70 -6.45 -7.35
C MET A 42 -2.12 -7.91 -7.52
N LYS A 43 -1.43 -8.64 -8.40
CA LYS A 43 -1.66 -10.07 -8.62
C LYS A 43 -1.46 -10.90 -7.34
N ARG A 44 -0.43 -10.60 -6.55
CA ARG A 44 -0.19 -11.31 -5.27
C ARG A 44 -1.31 -11.08 -4.26
N PHE A 45 -1.86 -9.86 -4.20
CA PHE A 45 -3.02 -9.58 -3.36
C PHE A 45 -4.28 -10.32 -3.83
N ASP A 46 -4.56 -10.27 -5.14
CA ASP A 46 -5.72 -10.95 -5.75
C ASP A 46 -5.68 -12.48 -5.53
N GLU A 47 -4.51 -13.10 -5.71
CA GLU A 47 -4.32 -14.54 -5.47
C GLU A 47 -4.14 -14.91 -3.98
N SER A 48 -4.19 -13.93 -3.06
CA SER A 48 -3.96 -14.13 -1.62
C SER A 48 -2.60 -14.77 -1.28
N VAL A 49 -1.58 -14.54 -2.12
CA VAL A 49 -0.19 -15.00 -1.94
C VAL A 49 0.77 -13.85 -1.61
N PHE A 50 0.22 -12.75 -1.09
CA PHE A 50 0.96 -11.59 -0.63
C PHE A 50 1.83 -11.91 0.59
N SER A 51 2.91 -11.15 0.73
CA SER A 51 3.83 -11.20 1.87
C SER A 51 3.58 -10.06 2.87
N PRO A 52 4.10 -10.14 4.11
CA PRO A 52 4.11 -9.01 5.03
C PRO A 52 4.75 -7.76 4.40
N ASP A 53 5.82 -7.96 3.64
CA ASP A 53 6.53 -6.93 2.88
C ASP A 53 5.66 -6.21 1.85
N ASP A 54 4.74 -6.93 1.19
CA ASP A 54 3.79 -6.33 0.25
C ASP A 54 2.82 -5.41 0.99
N VAL A 55 2.27 -5.87 2.12
CA VAL A 55 1.33 -5.11 2.96
C VAL A 55 2.00 -3.85 3.48
N GLU A 56 3.18 -4.00 4.09
CA GLU A 56 3.96 -2.89 4.63
C GLU A 56 4.27 -1.85 3.56
N ARG A 57 4.85 -2.25 2.42
CA ARG A 57 5.26 -1.29 1.40
C ARG A 57 4.08 -0.52 0.84
N VAL A 58 2.97 -1.18 0.55
CA VAL A 58 1.79 -0.53 -0.01
C VAL A 58 1.20 0.48 0.97
N LEU A 59 0.99 0.08 2.22
CA LEU A 59 0.42 0.97 3.24
C LEU A 59 1.34 2.15 3.52
N ARG A 60 2.64 1.89 3.73
CA ARG A 60 3.65 2.92 3.98
C ARG A 60 3.71 3.96 2.87
N LEU A 61 3.81 3.51 1.61
CA LEU A 61 3.86 4.42 0.46
C LEU A 61 2.54 5.18 0.28
N GLY A 62 1.41 4.53 0.54
CA GLY A 62 0.10 5.17 0.52
C GLY A 62 -0.01 6.29 1.56
N LEU A 63 0.35 6.04 2.82
CA LEU A 63 0.36 7.04 3.91
C LEU A 63 1.28 8.21 3.58
N ILE A 64 2.51 7.91 3.15
CA ILE A 64 3.48 8.93 2.77
C ILE A 64 2.94 9.74 1.60
N GLY A 65 2.29 9.14 0.62
CA GLY A 65 1.66 9.86 -0.48
C GLY A 65 0.47 10.72 -0.06
N GLY A 66 -0.31 10.25 0.92
CA GLY A 66 -1.44 10.96 1.51
C GLY A 66 -1.06 12.15 2.40
N GLY A 67 0.23 12.33 2.68
CA GLY A 67 0.78 13.50 3.39
C GLY A 67 1.43 13.19 4.72
N MET A 68 1.39 11.94 5.19
CA MET A 68 2.01 11.54 6.45
C MET A 68 3.55 11.61 6.37
N PRO A 69 4.24 12.12 7.39
CA PRO A 69 5.69 12.03 7.49
C PRO A 69 6.18 10.58 7.46
N SER A 70 7.34 10.33 6.83
CA SER A 70 7.87 8.96 6.70
C SER A 70 8.07 8.27 8.04
N ALA A 71 8.60 8.96 9.05
CA ALA A 71 8.85 8.37 10.36
C ALA A 71 7.54 7.96 11.07
N GLU A 72 6.49 8.79 10.96
CA GLU A 72 5.18 8.48 11.53
C GLU A 72 4.53 7.29 10.79
N ALA A 73 4.68 7.22 9.47
CA ALA A 73 4.25 6.05 8.71
C ALA A 73 5.00 4.79 9.12
N ASP A 74 6.31 4.87 9.36
CA ASP A 74 7.14 3.74 9.82
C ASP A 74 6.68 3.23 11.19
N ASP A 75 6.42 4.13 12.14
CA ASP A 75 5.91 3.78 13.47
C ASP A 75 4.55 3.08 13.39
N LEU A 76 3.63 3.61 12.58
CA LEU A 76 2.28 3.06 12.42
C LEU A 76 2.28 1.67 11.78
N ILE A 77 3.17 1.43 10.81
CA ILE A 77 3.37 0.11 10.21
C ILE A 77 3.94 -0.87 11.24
N ALA A 78 4.97 -0.47 11.99
CA ALA A 78 5.57 -1.31 13.01
C ALA A 78 4.55 -1.69 14.09
N GLU A 79 3.67 -0.78 14.47
CA GLU A 79 2.62 -1.02 15.46
C GLU A 79 1.53 -1.98 14.96
N HIS A 80 1.17 -1.94 13.68
CA HIS A 80 -0.07 -2.59 13.20
C HIS A 80 0.10 -3.68 12.14
N VAL A 81 1.31 -3.84 11.59
CA VAL A 81 1.61 -4.89 10.61
C VAL A 81 2.53 -5.95 11.21
N HIS A 82 3.58 -5.55 11.92
CA HIS A 82 4.55 -6.48 12.48
C HIS A 82 3.95 -7.24 13.66
N GLY A 83 4.06 -8.57 13.67
CA GLY A 83 3.56 -9.41 14.76
C GLY A 83 2.03 -9.52 14.86
N HIS A 84 1.28 -8.93 13.92
CA HIS A 84 -0.18 -8.93 13.91
C HIS A 84 -0.76 -9.82 12.80
N ALA A 85 -2.04 -10.15 12.92
CA ALA A 85 -2.74 -10.86 11.86
C ALA A 85 -2.78 -9.99 10.59
N LEU A 86 -2.25 -10.50 9.47
CA LEU A 86 -2.10 -9.70 8.25
C LEU A 86 -3.42 -9.45 7.52
N GLY A 87 -4.44 -10.30 7.68
CA GLY A 87 -5.69 -10.24 6.92
C GLY A 87 -6.33 -8.84 6.88
N PRO A 88 -6.60 -8.19 8.03
CA PRO A 88 -7.14 -6.84 8.05
C PRO A 88 -6.28 -5.80 7.31
N SER A 89 -4.97 -5.77 7.57
CA SER A 89 -4.04 -4.85 6.94
C SER A 89 -3.85 -5.15 5.44
N ALA A 90 -3.95 -6.41 5.03
CA ALA A 90 -3.89 -6.83 3.64
C ALA A 90 -5.12 -6.37 2.85
N ASN A 91 -6.32 -6.40 3.45
CA ASN A 91 -7.52 -5.84 2.82
C ASN A 91 -7.37 -4.33 2.57
N THR A 92 -6.84 -3.60 3.56
CA THR A 92 -6.55 -2.16 3.40
C THR A 92 -5.48 -1.94 2.34
N ALA A 93 -4.39 -2.70 2.35
CA ALA A 93 -3.32 -2.60 1.36
C ALA A 93 -3.85 -2.87 -0.06
N PHE A 94 -4.68 -3.89 -0.24
CA PHE A 94 -5.30 -4.19 -1.54
C PHE A 94 -6.15 -3.02 -2.04
N ALA A 95 -7.00 -2.45 -1.18
CA ALA A 95 -7.80 -1.26 -1.52
C ALA A 95 -6.94 -0.04 -1.85
N VAL A 96 -5.84 0.19 -1.12
CA VAL A 96 -4.90 1.27 -1.42
C VAL A 96 -4.22 1.02 -2.78
N LEU A 97 -3.76 -0.20 -3.03
CA LEU A 97 -3.09 -0.55 -4.29
C LEU A 97 -4.03 -0.48 -5.49
N SER A 98 -5.32 -0.79 -5.34
CA SER A 98 -6.29 -0.72 -6.43
C SER A 98 -6.50 0.71 -6.93
N THR A 99 -6.45 1.69 -6.03
CA THR A 99 -6.47 3.12 -6.40
C THR A 99 -5.23 3.56 -7.17
N TYR A 100 -4.18 2.74 -7.29
CA TYR A 100 -3.10 3.05 -8.25
C TYR A 100 -3.56 2.81 -9.70
N PHE A 101 -4.41 1.80 -9.92
CA PHE A 101 -4.82 1.32 -11.25
C PHE A 101 -6.15 1.89 -11.72
N PHE A 102 -7.14 2.01 -10.83
CA PHE A 102 -8.52 2.37 -11.18
C PHE A 102 -8.88 3.74 -10.60
N ASP A 103 -9.43 4.63 -11.41
CA ASP A 103 -10.01 5.87 -10.87
C ASP A 103 -11.27 5.52 -10.06
N ASP A 104 -11.51 6.27 -8.98
CA ASP A 104 -12.62 6.03 -8.04
C ASP A 104 -14.02 6.09 -8.71
N GLU A 105 -14.10 6.39 -10.01
CA GLU A 105 -15.32 6.36 -10.83
C GLU A 105 -15.81 4.93 -11.20
N GLU A 106 -14.97 3.89 -11.07
CA GLU A 106 -15.34 2.52 -11.48
C GLU A 106 -15.94 1.66 -10.34
N ALA A 107 -16.42 2.31 -9.27
CA ALA A 107 -17.13 1.68 -8.15
C ALA A 107 -18.59 2.17 -8.02
N ALA A 108 -19.30 2.34 -9.14
CA ALA A 108 -20.72 2.69 -9.21
C ALA A 108 -21.56 1.60 -9.89
#